data_AF-A0A5E7XV15-F1
#
_entry.id   AF-A0A5E7XV15-F1
#
_cell.length_a   1.000
_cell.length_b   1.000
_cell.length_c   1.000
_cell.angle_alpha   90.00
_cell.angle_beta   90.00
_cell.angle_gamma   90.00
#
_symmetry.space_group_name_H-M   'P 1'
#
loop_
_entity.id
_entity.type
_entity.pdbx_description
1 polymer ?
#
loop_
_entity_poly.entity_id
_entity_poly.type
_entity_poly.pdbx_seq_one_letter_code
_entity_poly.pdbx_strand_id
1 'polypeptide(L)'
;MMTDGNAQPRGKWRPKGLTGAVIIGFFAGLVGYGVGKFAATRSGWDIDTSMLDALGLSGVVALSIGGFYLLVGLVLLAALAAPKVGQGLLTGPNAQDLVDSRSLYLMQTAAVVFLGLALIVLTLSGPNVWLNPVAGGAIFFLLMIAGLTFWMKSLPFMDELMRAASLESAVWTYGFMLAIGGSWAAVGYLGLVRAPYALDWLSLFWGFSLVGSTVAANKRGMLDE
;
A
#
# COMPACT_ATOMS: atom_id res chain seq x y z
N MET A 1 27.58 6.73 38.94
CA MET A 1 26.43 5.93 38.48
C MET A 1 25.28 6.88 38.26
N MET A 2 25.00 7.23 37.01
CA MET A 2 23.85 8.06 36.63
C MET A 2 22.85 7.12 35.95
N THR A 3 21.79 6.76 36.67
CA THR A 3 20.64 6.03 36.14
C THR A 3 19.45 6.95 36.32
N ASP A 4 19.18 7.81 35.34
CA ASP A 4 17.89 8.46 35.18
C ASP A 4 17.60 8.59 33.68
N GLY A 5 17.44 7.42 33.06
CA GLY A 5 16.81 7.29 31.75
C GLY A 5 15.30 7.47 31.93
N ASN A 6 14.86 8.72 31.98
CA ASN A 6 13.45 9.07 31.99
C ASN A 6 12.88 8.84 30.58
N ALA A 7 12.67 7.55 30.24
CA ALA A 7 11.96 7.16 29.04
C ALA A 7 10.51 7.63 29.19
N GLN A 8 10.18 8.77 28.58
CA GLN A 8 8.81 9.22 28.51
C GLN A 8 7.94 8.08 27.94
N PRO A 9 6.75 7.82 28.52
CA PRO A 9 5.88 6.77 28.04
C PRO A 9 5.53 7.09 26.58
N ARG A 10 5.97 6.23 25.66
CA ARG A 10 5.59 6.29 24.24
C ARG A 10 4.08 6.44 24.17
N GLY A 11 3.62 7.58 23.66
CA GLY A 11 2.20 7.89 23.54
C GLY A 11 1.49 6.73 22.84
N LYS A 12 0.31 6.33 23.37
CA LYS A 12 -0.53 5.35 22.68
C LYS A 12 -0.75 5.83 21.25
N TRP A 13 -0.44 4.97 20.28
CA TRP A 13 -0.69 5.22 18.87
C TRP A 13 -2.14 5.67 18.68
N ARG A 14 -2.30 6.89 18.20
CA ARG A 14 -3.58 7.42 17.74
C ARG A 14 -3.36 7.79 16.28
N PRO A 15 -4.07 7.18 15.31
CA PRO A 15 -4.00 7.64 13.93
C PRO A 15 -4.55 9.07 13.90
N LYS A 16 -3.65 10.05 13.96
CA LYS A 16 -3.98 11.45 13.73
C LYS A 16 -3.87 11.67 12.22
N GLY A 17 -4.89 12.28 11.63
CA GLY A 17 -4.91 12.63 10.21
C GLY A 17 -5.60 11.64 9.27
N LEU A 18 -5.89 12.13 8.06
CA LEU A 18 -6.67 11.43 7.04
C LEU A 18 -5.94 10.19 6.52
N THR A 19 -4.62 10.24 6.36
CA THR A 19 -3.79 9.12 5.87
C THR A 19 -3.82 7.90 6.80
N GLY A 20 -3.70 8.10 8.12
CA GLY A 20 -3.79 7.02 9.09
C GLY A 20 -5.17 6.37 9.11
N ALA A 21 -6.23 7.18 9.07
CA ALA A 21 -7.60 6.70 8.99
C ALA A 21 -7.90 5.96 7.67
N VAL A 22 -7.33 6.42 6.55
CA VAL A 22 -7.48 5.81 5.22
C VAL A 22 -6.79 4.44 5.18
N ILE A 23 -5.59 4.30 5.72
CA ILE A 23 -4.88 3.00 5.80
C ILE A 23 -5.69 2.00 6.64
N ILE A 24 -6.12 2.39 7.85
CA ILE A 24 -6.89 1.50 8.73
C ILE A 24 -8.24 1.15 8.11
N GLY A 25 -8.93 2.13 7.56
CA GLY A 25 -10.22 1.96 6.89
C GLY A 25 -10.12 1.02 5.69
N PHE A 26 -9.02 1.07 4.94
CA PHE A 26 -8.77 0.18 3.81
C PHE A 26 -8.58 -1.28 4.26
N PHE A 27 -7.70 -1.53 5.23
CA PHE A 27 -7.50 -2.90 5.75
C PHE A 27 -8.76 -3.43 6.45
N ALA A 28 -9.46 -2.60 7.21
CA ALA A 28 -10.75 -2.96 7.81
C ALA A 28 -11.81 -3.25 6.73
N GLY A 29 -11.82 -2.49 5.63
CA GLY A 29 -12.71 -2.70 4.49
C GLY A 29 -12.44 -4.01 3.74
N LEU A 30 -11.16 -4.38 3.56
CA LEU A 30 -10.78 -5.68 2.98
C LEU A 30 -11.24 -6.86 3.85
N VAL A 31 -11.03 -6.75 5.17
CA VAL A 31 -11.52 -7.76 6.13
C VAL A 31 -13.05 -7.80 6.11
N GLY A 32 -13.71 -6.64 6.11
CA GLY A 32 -15.16 -6.50 6.05
C GLY A 32 -15.77 -7.09 4.78
N TYR A 33 -15.12 -6.89 3.62
CA TYR A 33 -15.52 -7.51 2.36
C TYR A 33 -15.44 -9.05 2.43
N GLY A 34 -14.35 -9.59 2.97
CA GLY A 34 -14.19 -11.04 3.16
C GLY A 34 -15.28 -11.64 4.05
N VAL A 35 -15.54 -10.99 5.20
CA VAL A 35 -16.60 -11.40 6.15
C VAL A 35 -18.00 -11.25 5.53
N GLY A 36 -18.24 -10.13 4.82
CA GLY A 36 -19.52 -9.83 4.18
C GLY A 36 -19.84 -10.80 3.04
N LYS A 37 -18.87 -11.15 2.20
CA LYS A 37 -19.06 -12.17 1.16
C LYS A 37 -19.36 -13.53 1.77
N PHE A 38 -18.59 -13.94 2.79
CA PHE A 38 -18.84 -15.19 3.50
C PHE A 38 -20.25 -15.26 4.12
N ALA A 39 -20.70 -14.16 4.73
CA ALA A 39 -22.04 -14.06 5.30
C ALA A 39 -23.13 -14.12 4.22
N ALA A 40 -22.98 -13.36 3.12
CA ALA A 40 -23.94 -13.32 2.01
C ALA A 40 -24.09 -14.69 1.32
N THR A 41 -22.98 -15.41 1.11
CA THR A 41 -23.00 -16.77 0.56
C THR A 41 -23.71 -17.75 1.51
N ARG A 42 -23.61 -17.55 2.83
CA ARG A 42 -24.27 -18.43 3.81
C ARG A 42 -25.75 -18.08 4.02
N SER A 43 -26.14 -16.83 3.82
CA SER A 43 -27.52 -16.34 3.98
C SER A 43 -28.36 -16.42 2.70
N GLY A 44 -27.77 -16.82 1.57
CA GLY A 44 -28.47 -16.92 0.28
C GLY A 44 -28.90 -15.57 -0.29
N TRP A 45 -28.17 -14.49 0.04
CA TRP A 45 -28.44 -13.17 -0.51
C TRP A 45 -27.82 -13.06 -1.90
N ASP A 46 -28.65 -12.94 -2.93
CA ASP A 46 -28.20 -12.68 -4.30
C ASP A 46 -27.82 -11.19 -4.44
N ILE A 47 -26.52 -10.94 -4.42
CA ILE A 47 -25.93 -9.66 -4.78
C ILE A 47 -25.33 -9.88 -6.18
N ASP A 48 -25.62 -9.00 -7.14
CA ASP A 48 -24.99 -9.07 -8.46
C ASP A 48 -23.49 -8.77 -8.33
N THR A 49 -22.73 -9.84 -8.13
CA THR A 49 -21.26 -9.84 -8.02
C THR A 49 -20.60 -10.36 -9.28
N SER A 50 -21.32 -10.42 -10.40
CA SER A 50 -20.85 -10.99 -11.68
C SER A 50 -19.44 -10.51 -12.07
N MET A 51 -19.16 -9.22 -11.89
CA MET A 51 -17.84 -8.65 -12.17
C MET A 51 -16.76 -9.06 -11.15
N LEU A 52 -17.11 -9.14 -9.86
CA LEU A 52 -16.20 -9.52 -8.78
C LEU A 52 -15.91 -11.02 -8.76
N ASP A 53 -16.88 -11.83 -9.18
CA ASP A 53 -16.72 -13.28 -9.31
C ASP A 53 -15.84 -13.64 -10.51
N ALA A 54 -15.91 -12.88 -11.61
CA ALA A 54 -14.99 -13.03 -12.74
C ALA A 54 -13.52 -12.77 -12.35
N LEU A 55 -13.27 -11.83 -11.41
CA LEU A 55 -11.92 -11.54 -10.90
C LEU A 55 -11.42 -12.58 -9.90
N GLY A 56 -12.32 -13.32 -9.25
CA GLY A 56 -12.01 -14.16 -8.10
C GLY A 56 -11.48 -13.38 -6.90
N LEU A 57 -11.28 -14.06 -5.77
CA LEU A 57 -10.83 -13.41 -4.52
C LEU A 57 -9.47 -12.71 -4.69
N SER A 58 -8.51 -13.36 -5.34
CA SER A 58 -7.17 -12.81 -5.59
C SER A 58 -7.23 -11.52 -6.41
N GLY A 59 -8.09 -11.48 -7.45
CA GLY A 59 -8.28 -10.28 -8.25
C GLY A 59 -8.93 -9.16 -7.45
N VAL A 60 -9.93 -9.44 -6.62
CA VAL A 60 -10.54 -8.40 -5.78
C VAL A 60 -9.55 -7.81 -4.78
N VAL A 61 -8.72 -8.64 -4.15
CA VAL A 61 -7.66 -8.16 -3.23
C VAL A 61 -6.64 -7.31 -3.98
N ALA A 62 -6.17 -7.77 -5.13
CA ALA A 62 -5.19 -7.05 -5.96
C ALA A 62 -5.74 -5.70 -6.45
N LEU A 63 -6.98 -5.69 -6.96
CA LEU A 63 -7.66 -4.47 -7.40
C LEU A 63 -7.82 -3.47 -6.25
N SER A 64 -8.18 -3.96 -5.07
CA SER A 64 -8.35 -3.13 -3.88
C SER A 64 -7.03 -2.48 -3.48
N ILE A 65 -5.93 -3.26 -3.41
CA ILE A 65 -4.61 -2.73 -3.05
C ILE A 65 -4.15 -1.72 -4.10
N GLY A 66 -4.26 -2.04 -5.39
CA GLY A 66 -3.91 -1.11 -6.47
C GLY A 66 -4.74 0.18 -6.42
N GLY A 67 -6.04 0.05 -6.17
CA GLY A 67 -6.96 1.16 -5.98
C GLY A 67 -6.61 2.03 -4.78
N PHE A 68 -6.14 1.43 -3.69
CA PHE A 68 -5.66 2.16 -2.52
C PHE A 68 -4.41 3.00 -2.82
N TYR A 69 -3.42 2.41 -3.49
CA TYR A 69 -2.23 3.14 -3.94
C TYR A 69 -2.64 4.32 -4.84
N LEU A 70 -3.56 4.09 -5.77
CA LEU A 70 -4.06 5.13 -6.67
C LEU A 70 -4.77 6.25 -5.89
N LEU A 71 -5.66 5.89 -4.96
CA LEU A 71 -6.37 6.84 -4.10
C LEU A 71 -5.41 7.70 -3.29
N VAL A 72 -4.45 7.06 -2.59
CA VAL A 72 -3.43 7.77 -1.81
C VAL A 72 -2.60 8.68 -2.72
N GLY A 73 -2.18 8.17 -3.87
CA GLY A 73 -1.45 8.95 -4.86
C GLY A 73 -2.22 10.18 -5.35
N LEU A 74 -3.52 10.05 -5.64
CA LEU A 74 -4.37 11.17 -6.04
C LEU A 74 -4.56 12.19 -4.93
N VAL A 75 -4.74 11.75 -3.68
CA VAL A 75 -4.83 12.64 -2.52
C VAL A 75 -3.52 13.43 -2.34
N LEU A 76 -2.37 12.77 -2.49
CA LEU A 76 -1.06 13.43 -2.43
C LEU A 76 -0.86 14.42 -3.59
N LEU A 77 -1.25 14.07 -4.82
CA LEU A 77 -1.22 14.99 -5.95
C LEU A 77 -2.10 16.22 -5.71
N ALA A 78 -3.30 16.03 -5.17
CA ALA A 78 -4.19 17.12 -4.81
C ALA A 78 -3.58 18.02 -3.72
N ALA A 79 -2.95 17.43 -2.71
CA ALA A 79 -2.24 18.16 -1.66
C ALA A 79 -1.06 18.99 -2.23
N LEU A 80 -0.34 18.46 -3.21
CA LEU A 80 0.77 19.18 -3.89
C LEU A 80 0.29 20.24 -4.88
N ALA A 81 -0.90 20.08 -5.45
CA ALA A 81 -1.52 21.08 -6.33
C ALA A 81 -2.09 22.26 -5.52
N ALA A 82 -2.58 22.00 -4.30
CA ALA A 82 -3.12 23.00 -3.40
C ALA A 82 -2.50 22.89 -1.99
N PRO A 83 -1.27 23.38 -1.76
CA PRO A 83 -0.53 23.20 -0.49
C PRO A 83 -1.29 23.68 0.76
N LYS A 84 -2.10 24.74 0.63
CA LYS A 84 -2.93 25.25 1.73
C LYS A 84 -4.03 24.27 2.16
N VAL A 85 -4.58 23.50 1.22
CA VAL A 85 -5.54 22.42 1.50
C VAL A 85 -4.78 21.17 1.95
N GLY A 86 -3.64 20.89 1.33
CA GLY A 86 -2.74 19.77 1.66
C GLY A 86 -2.27 19.76 3.11
N GLN A 87 -2.00 20.93 3.70
CA GLN A 87 -1.62 21.06 5.12
C GLN A 87 -2.69 20.52 6.08
N GLY A 88 -3.98 20.58 5.71
CA GLY A 88 -5.06 20.00 6.53
C GLY A 88 -5.28 18.50 6.29
N LEU A 89 -4.77 17.96 5.17
CA LEU A 89 -4.92 16.56 4.78
C LEU A 89 -3.73 15.71 5.27
N LEU A 90 -2.53 16.28 5.28
CA LEU A 90 -1.29 15.62 5.65
C LEU A 90 -0.92 15.96 7.09
N THR A 91 -0.48 14.96 7.84
CA THR A 91 0.01 15.12 9.22
C THR A 91 1.51 15.41 9.15
N GLY A 92 1.97 16.48 9.80
CA GLY A 92 3.38 16.87 9.87
C GLY A 92 3.73 18.13 9.04
N PRO A 93 3.71 18.09 7.69
CA PRO A 93 4.24 19.18 6.87
C PRO A 93 3.38 20.46 6.88
N ASN A 94 4.03 21.62 7.01
CA ASN A 94 3.40 22.90 6.72
C ASN A 94 3.33 23.14 5.20
N ALA A 95 2.47 24.07 4.79
CA ALA A 95 2.30 24.40 3.37
C ALA A 95 3.61 24.83 2.67
N GLN A 96 4.54 25.48 3.41
CA GLN A 96 5.84 25.88 2.88
C GLN A 96 6.77 24.67 2.66
N ASP A 97 6.80 23.71 3.58
CA ASP A 97 7.61 22.49 3.46
C ASP A 97 7.21 21.66 2.23
N LEU A 98 5.91 21.64 1.92
CA LEU A 98 5.38 21.02 0.70
C LEU A 98 5.85 21.70 -0.58
N VAL A 99 6.06 23.02 -0.54
CA VAL A 99 6.61 23.79 -1.68
C VAL A 99 8.10 23.54 -1.83
N ASP A 100 8.84 23.57 -0.72
CA ASP A 100 10.30 23.41 -0.71
C ASP A 100 10.71 21.98 -1.12
N SER A 101 9.96 20.98 -0.69
CA SER A 101 10.19 19.56 -1.01
C SER A 101 9.30 19.04 -2.14
N ARG A 102 8.72 19.94 -2.95
CA ARG A 102 7.75 19.57 -3.99
C ARG A 102 8.27 18.54 -4.99
N SER A 103 9.54 18.66 -5.39
CA SER A 103 10.18 17.71 -6.31
C SER A 103 10.20 16.29 -5.76
N LEU A 104 10.61 16.14 -4.49
CA LEU A 104 10.64 14.85 -3.79
C LEU A 104 9.24 14.23 -3.72
N TYR A 105 8.27 14.99 -3.21
CA TYR A 105 6.91 14.51 -3.04
C TYR A 105 6.22 14.18 -4.37
N LEU A 106 6.44 14.97 -5.43
CA LEU A 106 5.90 14.67 -6.76
C LEU A 106 6.47 13.36 -7.32
N MET A 107 7.79 13.15 -7.21
CA MET A 107 8.42 11.92 -7.71
C MET A 107 7.94 10.69 -6.93
N GLN A 108 7.86 10.78 -5.60
CA GLN A 108 7.34 9.71 -4.76
C GLN A 108 5.87 9.41 -5.04
N THR A 109 5.06 10.45 -5.19
CA THR A 109 3.64 10.31 -5.50
C THR A 109 3.43 9.69 -6.87
N ALA A 110 4.20 10.12 -7.88
CA ALA A 110 4.18 9.51 -9.20
C ALA A 110 4.54 8.02 -9.14
N ALA A 111 5.57 7.66 -8.37
CA ALA A 111 5.94 6.26 -8.17
C ALA A 111 4.79 5.44 -7.57
N VAL A 112 4.14 5.93 -6.52
CA VAL A 112 2.98 5.29 -5.87
C VAL A 112 1.80 5.12 -6.85
N VAL A 113 1.50 6.15 -7.65
CA VAL A 113 0.43 6.09 -8.67
C VAL A 113 0.74 5.04 -9.73
N PHE A 114 1.96 5.04 -10.28
CA PHE A 114 2.35 4.06 -11.30
C PHE A 114 2.32 2.63 -10.77
N LEU A 115 2.77 2.42 -9.52
CA LEU A 115 2.65 1.12 -8.86
C LEU A 115 1.17 0.73 -8.72
N GLY A 116 0.31 1.59 -8.17
CA GLY A 116 -1.13 1.29 -8.04
C GLY A 116 -1.79 0.93 -9.37
N LEU A 117 -1.54 1.71 -10.42
CA LEU A 117 -2.02 1.43 -11.77
C LEU A 117 -1.49 0.10 -12.31
N ALA A 118 -0.25 -0.26 -12.02
CA ALA A 118 0.31 -1.54 -12.44
C ALA A 118 -0.50 -2.72 -11.85
N LEU A 119 -0.91 -2.70 -10.57
CA LEU A 119 -1.74 -3.80 -10.00
C LEU A 119 -3.08 -3.85 -10.69
N ILE A 120 -3.70 -2.69 -10.87
CA ILE A 120 -5.04 -2.57 -11.46
C ILE A 120 -5.01 -3.16 -12.87
N VAL A 121 -4.07 -2.73 -13.70
CA VAL A 121 -3.90 -3.24 -15.06
C VAL A 121 -3.67 -4.73 -15.04
N LEU A 122 -2.75 -5.22 -14.21
CA LEU A 122 -2.45 -6.65 -14.13
C LEU A 122 -3.67 -7.47 -13.71
N THR A 123 -4.47 -6.96 -12.78
CA THR A 123 -5.70 -7.59 -12.31
C THR A 123 -6.78 -7.63 -13.38
N LEU A 124 -6.85 -6.59 -14.21
CA LEU A 124 -7.77 -6.50 -15.34
C LEU A 124 -7.27 -7.25 -16.58
N SER A 125 -6.11 -7.92 -16.48
CA SER A 125 -5.47 -8.65 -17.56
C SER A 125 -5.52 -10.15 -17.31
N GLY A 126 -6.18 -10.90 -18.18
CA GLY A 126 -6.30 -12.34 -18.00
C GLY A 126 -7.21 -13.02 -19.03
N PRO A 127 -7.19 -14.36 -19.09
CA PRO A 127 -8.15 -15.10 -19.90
C PRO A 127 -9.55 -14.84 -19.31
N ASN A 128 -10.40 -14.15 -20.06
CA ASN A 128 -11.77 -13.71 -19.70
C ASN A 128 -11.88 -12.39 -18.93
N VAL A 129 -10.84 -11.53 -18.96
CA VAL A 129 -10.92 -10.17 -18.40
C VAL A 129 -10.80 -9.13 -19.54
N TRP A 130 -10.95 -7.85 -19.19
CA TRP A 130 -11.13 -6.75 -20.13
C TRP A 130 -9.91 -6.49 -21.01
N LEU A 131 -8.71 -6.86 -20.54
CA LEU A 131 -7.45 -6.69 -21.27
C LEU A 131 -6.86 -8.03 -21.69
N ASN A 132 -6.39 -8.08 -22.94
CA ASN A 132 -5.60 -9.18 -23.45
C ASN A 132 -4.33 -9.39 -22.58
N PRO A 133 -3.96 -10.64 -22.22
CA PRO A 133 -2.82 -10.91 -21.33
C PRO A 133 -1.48 -10.31 -21.79
N VAL A 134 -1.21 -10.29 -23.10
CA VAL A 134 0.05 -9.76 -23.66
C VAL A 134 0.09 -8.25 -23.53
N ALA A 135 -0.99 -7.57 -23.92
CA ALA A 135 -1.10 -6.11 -23.79
C ALA A 135 -1.06 -5.69 -22.32
N GLY A 136 -1.79 -6.41 -21.46
CA GLY A 136 -1.82 -6.23 -20.02
C GLY A 136 -0.45 -6.36 -19.37
N GLY A 137 0.27 -7.44 -19.69
CA GLY A 137 1.64 -7.66 -19.24
C GLY A 137 2.58 -6.53 -19.69
N ALA A 138 2.50 -6.11 -20.96
CA ALA A 138 3.32 -5.02 -21.47
C ALA A 138 3.07 -3.70 -20.73
N ILE A 139 1.79 -3.32 -20.53
CA ILE A 139 1.42 -2.11 -19.79
C ILE A 139 1.89 -2.21 -18.33
N PHE A 140 1.68 -3.35 -17.67
CA PHE A 140 2.18 -3.61 -16.32
C PHE A 140 3.69 -3.35 -16.23
N PHE A 141 4.48 -3.93 -17.13
CA PHE A 141 5.94 -3.74 -17.14
C PHE A 141 6.33 -2.28 -17.35
N LEU A 142 5.67 -1.57 -18.28
CA LEU A 142 5.94 -0.15 -18.53
C LEU A 142 5.65 0.70 -17.29
N LEU A 143 4.53 0.46 -16.61
CA LEU A 143 4.17 1.16 -15.38
C LEU A 143 5.14 0.85 -14.24
N MET A 144 5.59 -0.40 -14.11
CA MET A 144 6.62 -0.78 -13.13
C MET A 144 7.94 -0.05 -13.39
N ILE A 145 8.40 0.01 -14.65
CA ILE A 145 9.62 0.74 -15.03
C ILE A 145 9.46 2.24 -14.74
N ALA A 146 8.32 2.83 -15.07
CA ALA A 146 8.03 4.23 -14.78
C ALA A 146 8.08 4.51 -13.28
N GLY A 147 7.36 3.72 -12.48
CA GLY A 147 7.33 3.85 -11.02
C GLY A 147 8.73 3.73 -10.39
N LEU A 148 9.50 2.72 -10.81
CA LEU A 148 10.88 2.55 -10.36
C LEU A 148 11.76 3.74 -10.75
N THR A 149 11.62 4.26 -11.97
CA THR A 149 12.38 5.41 -12.45
C THR A 149 12.12 6.66 -11.60
N PHE A 150 10.85 6.94 -11.28
CA PHE A 150 10.49 8.07 -10.42
C PHE A 150 10.99 7.88 -9.00
N TRP A 151 10.90 6.66 -8.44
CA TRP A 151 11.46 6.36 -7.14
C TRP A 151 12.99 6.56 -7.12
N MET A 152 13.72 6.04 -8.10
CA MET A 152 15.17 6.22 -8.19
C MET A 152 15.56 7.69 -8.31
N LYS A 153 14.83 8.48 -9.11
CA LYS A 153 15.06 9.93 -9.25
C LYS A 153 14.79 10.71 -7.98
N SER A 154 13.95 10.18 -7.08
CA SER A 154 13.65 10.82 -5.81
C SER A 154 14.75 10.64 -4.75
N LEU A 155 15.59 9.61 -4.87
CA LEU A 155 16.60 9.25 -3.86
C LEU A 155 17.55 10.39 -3.47
N PRO A 156 18.07 11.21 -4.41
CA PRO A 156 18.97 12.32 -4.06
C PRO A 156 18.29 13.43 -3.26
N PHE A 157 16.96 13.50 -3.25
CA PHE A 157 16.19 14.51 -2.53
C PHE A 157 15.77 14.04 -1.13
N MET A 158 16.03 12.77 -0.77
CA MET A 158 15.74 12.27 0.57
C MET A 158 16.83 12.71 1.54
N ASP A 159 16.41 13.17 2.71
CA ASP A 159 17.31 13.32 3.85
C ASP A 159 17.70 11.95 4.45
N GLU A 160 18.59 11.99 5.45
CA GLU A 160 19.07 10.81 6.15
C GLU A 160 17.95 10.04 6.88
N LEU A 161 16.98 10.76 7.44
CA LEU A 161 15.87 10.18 8.19
C LEU A 161 14.91 9.43 7.26
N MET A 162 14.52 10.04 6.16
CA MET A 162 13.65 9.47 5.12
C MET A 162 14.32 8.27 4.46
N ARG A 163 15.62 8.35 4.16
CA ARG A 163 16.35 7.22 3.59
C ARG A 163 16.41 6.04 4.55
N ALA A 164 16.66 6.31 5.84
CA ALA A 164 16.67 5.27 6.86
C ALA A 164 15.27 4.68 7.10
N ALA A 165 14.22 5.50 7.07
CA ALA A 165 12.82 5.04 7.15
C ALA A 165 12.45 4.15 5.95
N SER A 166 12.87 4.52 4.74
CA SER A 166 12.66 3.73 3.52
C SER A 166 13.32 2.36 3.61
N LEU A 167 14.59 2.29 4.04
CA LEU A 167 15.29 1.02 4.25
C LEU A 167 14.63 0.17 5.34
N GLU A 168 14.22 0.79 6.45
CA GLU A 168 13.53 0.08 7.51
C GLU A 168 12.16 -0.46 7.05
N SER A 169 11.44 0.29 6.21
CA SER A 169 10.19 -0.19 5.61
C SER A 169 10.41 -1.45 4.77
N ALA A 170 11.52 -1.52 4.02
CA ALA A 170 11.86 -2.68 3.21
C ALA A 170 12.16 -3.90 4.10
N VAL A 171 12.85 -3.70 5.23
CA VAL A 171 13.10 -4.76 6.23
C VAL A 171 11.79 -5.31 6.80
N TRP A 172 10.86 -4.43 7.19
CA TRP A 172 9.54 -4.86 7.69
C TRP A 172 8.74 -5.59 6.62
N THR A 173 8.71 -5.06 5.40
CA THR A 173 8.03 -5.67 4.27
C THR A 173 8.56 -7.08 4.00
N TYR A 174 9.89 -7.23 3.96
CA TYR A 174 10.53 -8.53 3.80
C TYR A 174 10.19 -9.48 4.96
N GLY A 175 10.23 -8.98 6.21
CA GLY A 175 9.87 -9.74 7.39
C GLY A 175 8.43 -10.27 7.32
N PHE A 176 7.47 -9.43 6.95
CA PHE A 176 6.07 -9.83 6.77
C PHE A 176 5.89 -10.81 5.60
N MET A 177 6.57 -10.58 4.47
CA MET A 177 6.56 -11.50 3.34
C MET A 177 7.06 -12.88 3.73
N LEU A 178 8.16 -12.97 4.47
CA LEU A 178 8.72 -14.25 4.91
C LEU A 178 7.81 -14.91 5.95
N ALA A 179 7.37 -14.17 6.97
CA ALA A 179 6.59 -14.71 8.08
C ALA A 179 5.18 -15.15 7.64
N ILE A 180 4.51 -14.39 6.79
CA ILE A 180 3.12 -14.67 6.38
C ILE A 180 3.11 -15.35 5.01
N GLY A 181 3.71 -14.74 3.99
CA GLY A 181 3.75 -15.30 2.63
C GLY A 181 4.54 -16.61 2.57
N GLY A 182 5.74 -16.64 3.16
CA GLY A 182 6.59 -17.83 3.24
C GLY A 182 5.92 -18.97 4.02
N SER A 183 5.34 -18.68 5.19
CA SER A 183 4.60 -19.69 5.95
C SER A 183 3.37 -20.20 5.21
N TRP A 184 2.60 -19.32 4.55
CA TRP A 184 1.44 -19.73 3.74
C TRP A 184 1.88 -20.64 2.58
N ALA A 185 2.97 -20.30 1.91
CA ALA A 185 3.53 -21.12 0.84
C ALA A 185 4.02 -22.48 1.34
N ALA A 186 4.68 -22.54 2.50
CA ALA A 186 5.14 -23.78 3.11
C ALA A 186 3.97 -24.69 3.48
N VAL A 187 2.95 -24.16 4.16
CA VAL A 187 1.75 -24.90 4.55
C VAL A 187 0.94 -25.32 3.31
N GLY A 188 0.93 -24.49 2.26
CA GLY A 188 0.33 -24.81 0.96
C GLY A 188 1.06 -25.93 0.22
N TYR A 189 2.40 -25.93 0.25
CA TYR A 189 3.23 -27.02 -0.29
C TYR A 189 2.97 -28.35 0.41
N LEU A 190 2.72 -28.31 1.73
CA LEU A 190 2.33 -29.50 2.51
C LEU A 190 0.89 -29.95 2.25
N GLY A 191 0.11 -29.24 1.44
CA GLY A 191 -1.29 -29.58 1.12
C GLY A 191 -2.29 -29.29 2.24
N LEU A 192 -1.88 -28.57 3.29
CA LEU A 192 -2.74 -28.24 4.44
C LEU A 192 -3.70 -27.09 4.13
N VAL A 193 -3.33 -26.19 3.21
CA VAL A 193 -4.16 -25.10 2.70
C VAL A 193 -3.96 -24.95 1.19
N ARG A 194 -4.83 -24.19 0.52
CA ARG A 194 -4.64 -23.81 -0.88
C ARG A 194 -3.35 -23.01 -1.03
N ALA A 195 -2.51 -23.42 -1.98
CA ALA A 195 -1.29 -22.68 -2.31
C ALA A 195 -1.62 -21.28 -2.85
N PRO A 196 -0.82 -20.25 -2.52
CA PRO A 196 -1.02 -18.89 -3.01
C PRO A 196 -0.84 -18.80 -4.53
N TYR A 197 -1.72 -18.06 -5.21
CA TYR A 197 -1.52 -17.72 -6.62
C TYR A 197 -0.41 -16.70 -6.80
N ALA A 198 0.11 -16.60 -8.02
CA ALA A 198 1.08 -15.56 -8.39
C ALA A 198 0.56 -14.14 -8.09
N LEU A 199 -0.75 -13.90 -8.30
CA LEU A 199 -1.36 -12.60 -7.98
C LEU A 199 -1.46 -12.35 -6.46
N ASP A 200 -1.63 -13.39 -5.65
CA ASP A 200 -1.65 -13.28 -4.19
C ASP A 200 -0.28 -12.82 -3.68
N TRP A 201 0.81 -13.36 -4.25
CA TRP A 201 2.17 -12.95 -3.90
C TRP A 201 2.45 -11.48 -4.22
N LEU A 202 2.03 -11.00 -5.39
CA LEU A 202 2.17 -9.59 -5.76
C LEU A 202 1.35 -8.69 -4.84
N SER A 203 0.12 -9.12 -4.51
CA SER A 203 -0.76 -8.41 -3.59
C SER A 203 -0.17 -8.35 -2.18
N LEU A 204 0.39 -9.44 -1.67
CA LEU A 204 1.07 -9.48 -0.37
C LEU A 204 2.27 -8.55 -0.35
N PHE A 205 3.08 -8.54 -1.42
CA PHE A 205 4.26 -7.69 -1.49
C PHE A 205 3.88 -6.20 -1.39
N TRP A 206 2.86 -5.77 -2.13
CA TRP A 206 2.42 -4.36 -2.09
C TRP A 206 1.67 -4.03 -0.81
N GLY A 207 0.75 -4.90 -0.37
CA GLY A 207 0.06 -4.76 0.90
C GLY A 207 1.02 -4.63 2.08
N PHE A 208 2.03 -5.49 2.17
CA PHE A 208 3.03 -5.42 3.23
C PHE A 208 3.97 -4.25 3.10
N SER A 209 4.21 -3.69 1.91
CA SER A 209 4.98 -2.45 1.80
C SER A 209 4.25 -1.22 2.35
N LEU A 210 2.92 -1.19 2.29
CA LEU A 210 2.11 -0.18 3.01
C LEU A 210 2.23 -0.35 4.53
N VAL A 211 2.09 -1.59 5.01
CA VAL A 211 2.20 -1.87 6.45
C VAL A 211 3.61 -1.58 6.95
N GLY A 212 4.63 -2.04 6.22
CA GLY A 212 6.04 -1.85 6.54
C GLY A 212 6.45 -0.39 6.56
N SER A 213 5.97 0.42 5.61
CA SER A 213 6.23 1.87 5.60
C SER A 213 5.57 2.57 6.78
N THR A 214 4.35 2.19 7.15
CA THR A 214 3.66 2.73 8.33
C THR A 214 4.38 2.36 9.63
N VAL A 215 4.80 1.10 9.78
CA VAL A 215 5.55 0.63 10.96
C VAL A 215 6.90 1.36 11.08
N ALA A 216 7.62 1.51 9.96
CA ALA A 216 8.90 2.21 9.94
C ALA A 216 8.75 3.71 10.29
N ALA A 217 7.76 4.39 9.71
CA ALA A 217 7.46 5.79 10.02
C ALA A 217 7.12 5.98 11.50
N ASN A 218 6.28 5.10 12.05
CA ASN A 218 5.91 5.12 13.47
C ASN A 218 7.12 4.93 14.38
N LYS A 219 7.98 3.94 14.09
CA LYS A 219 9.17 3.65 14.91
C LYS A 219 10.18 4.79 14.95
N ARG A 220 10.18 5.64 13.93
CA ARG A 220 11.04 6.82 13.80
C ARG A 220 10.40 8.11 14.30
N GLY A 221 9.18 8.04 14.85
CA GLY A 221 8.48 9.20 15.42
C GLY A 221 7.86 10.13 14.37
N MET A 222 7.84 9.75 13.09
CA MET A 222 7.34 10.60 12.00
C MET A 222 5.81 10.79 11.99
N LEU A 223 5.09 10.04 12.83
CA LEU A 223 3.62 10.06 12.89
C LEU A 223 3.06 10.75 14.15
N ASP A 224 3.92 11.10 15.11
CA ASP A 224 3.52 11.61 16.43
C ASP A 224 3.64 13.13 16.57
N GLU A 225 4.21 13.81 15.56
CA GLU A 225 4.28 15.29 15.44
C GLU A 225 2.96 15.88 14.89
#